data_AF-A0ABD3NH78-F1
#
_entry.id   AF-A0ABD3NH78-F1
#
_cell.length_a   1.000
_cell.length_b   1.000
_cell.length_c   1.000
_cell.angle_alpha   90.00
_cell.angle_beta   90.00
_cell.angle_gamma   90.00
#
_symmetry.space_group_name_H-M   'P 1'
#
loop_
_entity.id
_entity.type
_entity.pdbx_description
1 polymer ?
#
loop_
_entity_poly.entity_id
_entity_poly.type
_entity_poly.pdbx_seq_one_letter_code
_entity_poly.pdbx_strand_id
1 'polypeptide(L)'
;MGNSPSVAELPPEWEDILPNITREDILRSSHKNCRVEEDKSVYLDDDLFDLDEHVPTALEILRAAPHLKDIRFKLVPGTLTEERYWAALFGILQYGGIDIEHVAGTIDDDYETGDEGERFGKAQSPPERPERVCYENSYGGLESNADATNSPPFYLEEIKAQQAHIHRLQKSLREANHRTRKLALELHKEQKKRHDEDNNNCGIGGAVNSGSLANGSKSVLTSTPLTRHKGTWEMHRDCRDFLDLDDHLKDNLRKEKQKRLEEVRSQMKFILDTDDIKDSYGKWSCCGEEEFTAKGCA
;
A
#
# COMPACT_ATOMS: atom_id res chain seq x y z
N MET A 1 5.54 -28.83 -14.37
CA MET A 1 5.40 -28.73 -12.91
C MET A 1 4.92 -27.32 -12.64
N GLY A 2 3.69 -27.17 -12.15
CA GLY A 2 3.10 -25.86 -11.91
C GLY A 2 3.70 -25.27 -10.65
N ASN A 3 4.38 -24.13 -10.76
CA ASN A 3 4.65 -23.30 -9.60
C ASN A 3 3.29 -22.82 -9.09
N SER A 4 2.88 -23.33 -7.94
CA SER A 4 1.82 -22.70 -7.15
C SER A 4 2.18 -21.23 -6.99
N PRO A 5 1.23 -20.29 -7.18
CA PRO A 5 1.51 -18.88 -6.92
C PRO A 5 1.97 -18.76 -5.48
N SER A 6 3.10 -18.06 -5.28
CA SER A 6 3.59 -17.72 -3.95
C SER A 6 2.48 -16.95 -3.23
N VAL A 7 1.78 -17.63 -2.32
CA VAL A 7 0.79 -16.99 -1.46
C VAL A 7 1.60 -16.12 -0.50
N ALA A 8 1.43 -14.80 -0.58
CA ALA A 8 2.06 -13.91 0.37
C ALA A 8 1.39 -14.14 1.74
N GLU A 9 2.14 -14.61 2.73
CA GLU A 9 1.60 -14.73 4.08
C GLU A 9 1.55 -13.33 4.71
N LEU A 10 0.38 -12.93 5.20
CA LEU A 10 0.23 -11.66 5.90
C LEU A 10 0.88 -11.78 7.29
N PRO A 11 1.64 -10.77 7.74
CA PRO A 11 2.17 -10.74 9.09
C PRO A 11 1.05 -10.83 10.15
N PRO A 12 1.20 -11.64 11.22
CA PRO A 12 0.17 -11.81 12.25
C PRO A 12 -0.26 -10.50 12.92
N GLU A 13 0.65 -9.53 13.01
CA GLU A 13 0.37 -8.20 13.55
C GLU A 13 -0.69 -7.41 12.76
N TRP A 14 -1.00 -7.80 11.52
CA TRP A 14 -2.00 -7.12 10.70
C TRP A 14 -3.41 -7.67 10.91
N GLU A 15 -3.56 -8.84 11.52
CA GLU A 15 -4.86 -9.48 11.74
C GLU A 15 -5.80 -8.61 12.59
N ASP A 16 -5.27 -7.92 13.58
CA ASP A 16 -6.04 -7.02 14.46
C ASP A 16 -6.22 -5.61 13.87
N ILE A 17 -5.36 -5.20 12.93
CA ILE A 17 -5.38 -3.86 12.34
C ILE A 17 -6.34 -3.80 11.17
N LEU A 18 -6.20 -4.74 10.23
CA LEU A 18 -6.90 -4.74 8.95
C LEU A 18 -8.42 -4.60 9.05
N PRO A 19 -9.14 -5.30 9.96
CA PRO A 19 -10.59 -5.19 10.08
C PRO A 19 -11.09 -3.81 10.53
N ASN A 20 -10.23 -3.01 11.15
CA ASN A 20 -10.61 -1.74 11.79
C ASN A 20 -10.28 -0.51 10.92
N ILE A 21 -9.59 -0.70 9.79
CA ILE A 21 -9.19 0.40 8.91
C ILE A 21 -10.43 1.03 8.27
N THR A 22 -10.61 2.33 8.48
CA THR A 22 -11.71 3.09 7.87
C THR A 22 -11.27 3.89 6.65
N ARG A 23 -12.24 4.46 5.93
CA ARG A 23 -11.99 5.37 4.82
C ARG A 23 -11.19 6.59 5.27
N GLU A 24 -11.53 7.12 6.43
CA GLU A 24 -10.90 8.30 7.03
C GLU A 24 -9.44 8.02 7.41
N ASP A 25 -9.12 6.80 7.85
CA ASP A 25 -7.75 6.40 8.17
C ASP A 25 -6.86 6.34 6.92
N ILE A 26 -7.38 5.79 5.82
CA ILE A 26 -6.70 5.77 4.53
C ILE A 26 -6.41 7.20 4.04
N LEU A 27 -7.40 8.09 4.11
CA LEU A 27 -7.21 9.49 3.73
C LEU A 27 -6.19 10.19 4.62
N ARG A 28 -6.28 10.01 5.95
CA ARG A 28 -5.33 10.57 6.91
C ARG A 28 -3.90 10.11 6.62
N SER A 29 -3.70 8.80 6.46
CA SER A 29 -2.39 8.22 6.12
C SER A 29 -1.87 8.75 4.78
N SER A 30 -2.74 8.86 3.78
CA SER A 30 -2.41 9.43 2.47
C SER A 30 -1.95 10.89 2.52
N HIS A 31 -2.43 11.68 3.49
CA HIS A 31 -1.97 13.06 3.68
C HIS A 31 -0.71 13.16 4.53
N LYS A 32 -0.56 12.27 5.51
CA LYS A 32 0.54 12.30 6.49
C LYS A 32 1.81 11.61 5.96
N ASN A 33 1.65 10.45 5.34
CA ASN A 33 2.75 9.53 5.05
C ASN A 33 3.08 9.45 3.55
N CYS A 34 2.18 9.93 2.67
CA CYS A 34 2.38 9.86 1.23
C CYS A 34 2.68 11.23 0.59
N ARG A 35 3.69 11.27 -0.28
CA ARG A 35 3.97 12.39 -1.18
C ARG A 35 3.74 11.97 -2.62
N VAL A 36 3.18 12.86 -3.43
CA VAL A 36 3.02 12.65 -4.89
C VAL A 36 3.79 13.75 -5.61
N GLU A 37 4.66 13.36 -6.53
CA GLU A 37 5.43 14.30 -7.37
C GLU A 37 4.71 14.60 -8.69
N GLU A 38 5.22 15.59 -9.45
CA GLU A 38 4.60 16.07 -10.70
C GLU A 38 4.53 14.99 -11.79
N ASP A 39 5.46 14.04 -11.75
CA ASP A 39 5.53 12.86 -12.62
C ASP A 39 4.54 11.75 -12.21
N LYS A 40 3.75 11.99 -11.16
CA LYS A 40 2.81 11.04 -10.52
C LYS A 40 3.48 9.93 -9.71
N SER A 41 4.78 9.99 -9.50
CA SER A 41 5.47 9.06 -8.59
C SER A 41 4.94 9.23 -7.17
N VAL A 42 4.63 8.11 -6.52
CA VAL A 42 4.13 8.07 -5.15
C VAL A 42 5.27 7.66 -4.22
N TYR A 43 5.47 8.41 -3.15
CA TYR A 43 6.44 8.10 -2.11
C TYR A 43 5.71 7.82 -0.81
N LEU A 44 6.16 6.82 -0.07
CA LEU A 44 5.73 6.50 1.30
C LEU A 44 6.94 6.71 2.21
N ASP A 45 6.83 7.60 3.20
CA ASP A 45 7.92 7.93 4.12
C ASP A 45 9.24 8.34 3.42
N ASP A 46 9.13 9.14 2.35
CA ASP A 46 10.21 9.58 1.45
C ASP A 46 10.87 8.48 0.59
N ASP A 47 10.43 7.23 0.70
CA ASP A 47 10.85 6.14 -0.19
C ASP A 47 9.86 5.99 -1.36
N LEU A 48 10.39 5.81 -2.58
CA LEU A 48 9.56 5.57 -3.76
C LEU A 48 8.75 4.29 -3.56
N PHE A 49 7.43 4.40 -3.64
CA PHE A 49 6.51 3.30 -3.49
C PHE A 49 6.15 2.74 -4.87
N ASP A 50 6.48 1.47 -5.10
CA ASP A 50 6.11 0.74 -6.31
C ASP A 50 5.05 -0.32 -5.97
N LEU A 51 3.84 -0.13 -6.49
CA LEU A 51 2.74 -1.06 -6.25
C LEU A 51 3.04 -2.45 -6.81
N ASP A 52 3.78 -2.55 -7.92
CA ASP A 52 4.04 -3.83 -8.59
C ASP A 52 4.84 -4.78 -7.69
N GLU A 53 5.71 -4.25 -6.82
CA GLU A 53 6.45 -5.02 -5.81
C GLU A 53 5.54 -5.58 -4.69
N HIS A 54 4.35 -4.98 -4.50
CA HIS A 54 3.43 -5.28 -3.41
C HIS A 54 2.13 -5.97 -3.85
N VAL A 55 1.90 -6.18 -5.15
CA VAL A 55 0.67 -6.80 -5.69
C VAL A 55 0.29 -8.12 -4.99
N PRO A 56 1.20 -9.09 -4.76
CA PRO A 56 0.84 -10.34 -4.08
C PRO A 56 0.27 -10.08 -2.68
N THR A 57 0.90 -9.22 -1.90
CA THR A 57 0.47 -8.85 -0.55
C THR A 57 -0.86 -8.08 -0.57
N ALA A 58 -1.02 -7.15 -1.53
CA ALA A 58 -2.25 -6.38 -1.71
C ALA A 58 -3.46 -7.29 -1.99
N LEU A 59 -3.29 -8.34 -2.80
CA LEU A 59 -4.35 -9.31 -3.06
C LEU A 59 -4.74 -10.11 -1.82
N GLU A 60 -3.78 -10.52 -1.00
CA GLU A 60 -4.05 -11.25 0.24
C GLU A 60 -4.71 -10.35 1.29
N ILE A 61 -4.32 -9.07 1.37
CA ILE A 61 -5.01 -8.06 2.19
C ILE A 61 -6.50 -7.97 1.81
N LEU A 62 -6.84 -7.90 0.51
CA LEU A 62 -8.24 -7.82 0.08
C LEU A 62 -9.03 -9.11 0.37
N ARG A 63 -8.36 -10.26 0.42
CA ARG A 63 -9.00 -11.53 0.83
C ARG A 63 -9.26 -11.56 2.33
N ALA A 64 -8.29 -11.13 3.14
CA ALA A 64 -8.39 -11.11 4.59
C ALA A 64 -9.36 -10.03 5.11
N ALA A 65 -9.40 -8.87 4.45
CA ALA A 65 -10.23 -7.74 4.83
C ALA A 65 -11.07 -7.20 3.64
N PRO A 66 -12.17 -7.87 3.28
CA PRO A 66 -12.95 -7.53 2.08
C PRO A 66 -13.54 -6.11 2.06
N HIS A 67 -13.85 -5.52 3.22
CA HIS A 67 -14.38 -4.15 3.31
C HIS A 67 -13.42 -3.09 2.74
N LEU A 68 -12.12 -3.38 2.72
CA LEU A 68 -11.11 -2.51 2.10
C LEU A 68 -11.33 -2.39 0.59
N LYS A 69 -11.91 -3.41 -0.06
CA LYS A 69 -12.31 -3.34 -1.47
C LYS A 69 -13.36 -2.25 -1.70
N ASP A 70 -14.34 -2.14 -0.80
CA ASP A 70 -15.41 -1.15 -0.89
C ASP A 70 -14.88 0.27 -0.64
N ILE A 71 -13.94 0.41 0.30
CA ILE A 71 -13.24 1.68 0.55
C ILE A 71 -12.42 2.07 -0.69
N ARG A 72 -11.64 1.13 -1.24
CA ARG A 72 -10.84 1.31 -2.46
C ARG A 72 -11.71 1.77 -3.62
N PHE A 73 -12.84 1.11 -3.86
CA PHE A 73 -13.76 1.44 -4.95
C PHE A 73 -14.38 2.84 -4.81
N LYS A 74 -14.60 3.31 -3.57
CA LYS A 74 -15.08 4.67 -3.31
C LYS A 74 -14.00 5.74 -3.45
N LEU A 75 -12.73 5.41 -3.22
CA LEU A 75 -11.63 6.36 -3.21
C LEU A 75 -10.86 6.40 -4.54
N VAL A 76 -10.78 5.32 -5.30
CA VAL A 76 -9.93 5.18 -6.49
C VAL A 76 -10.79 5.01 -7.76
N PRO A 77 -10.46 5.68 -8.88
CA PRO A 77 -9.37 6.65 -9.06
C PRO A 77 -9.74 8.09 -8.66
N GLY A 78 -10.95 8.32 -8.14
CA GLY A 78 -11.49 9.68 -7.99
C GLY A 78 -10.77 10.55 -6.96
N THR A 79 -10.62 10.06 -5.72
CA THR A 79 -10.00 10.79 -4.61
C THR A 79 -8.50 10.52 -4.51
N LEU A 80 -8.08 9.29 -4.79
CA LEU A 80 -6.68 8.83 -4.74
C LEU A 80 -6.37 8.03 -6.01
N THR A 81 -5.11 8.04 -6.45
CA THR A 81 -4.62 7.07 -7.42
C THR A 81 -4.52 5.68 -6.78
N GLU A 82 -4.44 4.64 -7.61
CA GLU A 82 -4.27 3.26 -7.14
C GLU A 82 -3.02 3.12 -6.27
N GLU A 83 -1.85 3.58 -6.75
CA GLU A 83 -0.60 3.53 -5.96
C GLU A 83 -0.71 4.31 -4.66
N ARG A 84 -1.35 5.49 -4.67
CA ARG A 84 -1.48 6.30 -3.45
C ARG A 84 -2.39 5.66 -2.41
N TYR A 85 -3.46 5.00 -2.84
CA TYR A 85 -4.31 4.22 -1.94
C TYR A 85 -3.52 3.10 -1.25
N TRP A 86 -2.74 2.35 -2.03
CA TRP A 86 -1.93 1.26 -1.49
C TRP A 86 -0.80 1.76 -0.60
N ALA A 87 -0.06 2.80 -1.01
CA ALA A 87 0.96 3.43 -0.19
C ALA A 87 0.39 3.86 1.17
N ALA A 88 -0.79 4.50 1.19
CA ALA A 88 -1.44 4.93 2.42
C ALA A 88 -1.83 3.75 3.32
N LEU A 89 -2.35 2.67 2.73
CA LEU A 89 -2.71 1.45 3.45
C LEU A 89 -1.48 0.78 4.05
N PHE A 90 -0.41 0.61 3.27
CA PHE A 90 0.87 0.07 3.76
C PHE A 90 1.49 0.96 4.84
N GLY A 91 1.34 2.28 4.74
CA GLY A 91 1.71 3.21 5.80
C GLY A 91 1.03 2.89 7.13
N ILE A 92 -0.30 2.69 7.15
CA ILE A 92 -1.04 2.32 8.36
C ILE A 92 -0.50 1.02 8.97
N LEU A 93 -0.25 0.03 8.12
CA LEU A 93 0.23 -1.29 8.53
C LEU A 93 1.67 -1.25 9.05
N GLN A 94 2.54 -0.40 8.50
CA GLN A 94 3.93 -0.27 8.90
C GLN A 94 4.10 0.42 10.27
N TYR A 95 3.20 1.34 10.62
CA TYR A 95 3.20 2.04 11.91
C TYR A 95 2.41 1.32 13.02
N GLY A 96 1.71 0.22 12.69
CA GLY A 96 1.05 -0.62 13.68
C GLY A 96 -0.32 -0.12 14.14
N GLY A 97 -1.05 0.59 13.27
CA GLY A 97 -2.45 0.95 13.49
C GLY A 97 -2.79 2.42 13.35
N ILE A 98 -4.07 2.71 13.60
CA ILE A 98 -4.73 4.01 13.43
C ILE A 98 -4.29 4.97 14.54
N ASP A 99 -3.78 6.16 14.20
CA ASP A 99 -3.52 7.23 15.16
C ASP A 99 -4.83 7.72 15.79
N ILE A 100 -5.17 7.22 16.97
CA ILE A 100 -6.31 7.69 17.79
C ILE A 100 -5.94 8.98 18.55
N GLU A 101 -5.37 9.97 17.87
CA GLU A 101 -4.96 11.24 18.51
C GLU A 101 -5.92 12.41 18.24
N HIS A 102 -7.15 12.20 17.74
CA HIS A 102 -8.07 13.31 17.43
C HIS A 102 -9.53 13.14 17.89
N VAL A 103 -9.75 12.50 19.04
CA VAL A 103 -11.05 12.56 19.75
C VAL A 103 -11.05 13.56 20.93
N ALA A 104 -9.95 14.25 21.21
CA ALA A 104 -9.93 15.30 22.22
C ALA A 104 -9.18 16.54 21.74
N GLY A 105 -9.93 17.61 21.47
CA GLY A 105 -9.55 19.01 21.72
C GLY A 105 -8.31 19.55 21.00
N THR A 106 -8.55 20.54 20.15
CA THR A 106 -7.59 21.59 19.79
C THR A 106 -6.74 22.01 20.99
N ILE A 107 -5.44 21.72 20.94
CA ILE A 107 -4.42 22.43 21.71
C ILE A 107 -3.37 22.84 20.68
N ASP A 108 -3.41 24.11 20.32
CA ASP A 108 -2.28 24.80 19.71
C ASP A 108 -1.16 24.82 20.74
N ASP A 109 -0.04 24.15 20.46
CA ASP A 109 1.20 24.31 21.21
C ASP A 109 2.32 24.61 20.22
N ASP A 110 2.40 25.91 19.92
CA ASP A 110 3.55 26.58 19.36
C ASP A 110 4.74 26.37 20.32
N TYR A 111 5.68 25.48 19.98
CA TYR A 111 6.98 25.48 20.65
C TYR A 111 8.12 25.57 19.63
N GLU A 112 8.69 26.76 19.67
CA GLU A 112 9.83 27.28 18.93
C GLU A 112 11.08 26.42 19.15
N THR A 113 11.71 25.97 18.06
CA THR A 113 12.96 25.21 18.10
C THR A 113 14.12 26.11 18.53
N GLY A 114 14.43 26.11 19.83
CA GLY A 114 15.64 26.71 20.40
C GLY A 114 16.84 25.78 20.25
N ASP A 115 17.74 26.14 19.34
CA ASP A 115 19.09 25.63 19.16
C ASP A 115 19.98 25.98 20.37
N GLU A 116 20.42 25.00 21.17
CA GLU A 116 21.66 25.09 21.96
C GLU A 116 22.34 23.71 22.13
N GLY A 117 23.43 23.52 21.38
CA GLY A 117 24.77 23.12 21.83
C GLY A 117 24.98 22.02 22.89
N GLU A 118 25.61 20.93 22.43
CA GLU A 118 26.50 19.96 23.11
C GLU A 118 26.81 20.10 24.63
N ARG A 119 26.64 19.00 25.38
CA ARG A 119 27.68 18.53 26.33
C ARG A 119 27.55 17.05 26.72
N PHE A 120 28.63 16.29 26.50
CA PHE A 120 28.84 14.91 26.96
C PHE A 120 28.79 14.77 28.50
N GLY A 121 28.20 13.69 29.00
CA GLY A 121 28.25 13.32 30.42
C GLY A 121 27.82 11.88 30.74
N LYS A 122 28.81 10.97 30.74
CA LYS A 122 28.96 9.69 31.50
C LYS A 122 27.72 8.83 31.84
N ALA A 123 27.80 7.58 31.38
CA ALA A 123 27.05 6.43 31.87
C ALA A 123 27.03 6.34 33.41
N GLN A 124 25.82 6.23 33.97
CA GLN A 124 25.59 5.78 35.34
C GLN A 124 24.86 4.44 35.32
N SER A 125 25.41 3.51 36.09
CA SER A 125 24.98 2.14 36.30
C SER A 125 23.56 2.04 36.92
N PRO A 126 22.88 0.89 36.79
CA PRO A 126 21.54 0.69 37.37
C PRO A 126 21.59 0.69 38.92
N PRO A 127 20.60 1.27 39.62
CA PRO A 127 20.54 1.18 41.08
C PRO A 127 20.15 -0.23 41.54
N GLU A 128 20.67 -0.56 42.72
CA GLU A 128 20.70 -1.86 43.39
C GLU A 128 19.33 -2.49 43.66
N ARG A 129 19.29 -3.82 43.66
CA ARG A 129 18.17 -4.68 44.11
C ARG A 129 17.89 -4.44 45.61
N PRO A 130 16.63 -4.21 46.01
CA PRO A 130 16.24 -4.37 47.41
C PRO A 130 16.15 -5.86 47.77
N GLU A 131 16.73 -6.18 48.92
CA GLU A 131 16.89 -7.50 49.51
C GLU A 131 15.56 -8.17 49.87
N ARG A 132 15.60 -9.51 49.93
CA ARG A 132 14.54 -10.37 50.48
C ARG A 132 14.16 -9.92 51.89
N VAL A 133 12.86 -9.80 52.17
CA VAL A 133 12.34 -9.86 53.53
C VAL A 133 11.37 -11.02 53.65
N CYS A 134 11.69 -11.88 54.62
CA CYS A 134 11.02 -13.14 54.94
C CYS A 134 9.64 -12.90 55.58
N TYR A 135 8.72 -13.84 55.36
CA TYR A 135 7.41 -13.93 56.02
C TYR A 135 7.57 -14.02 57.55
N GLU A 136 6.89 -13.17 58.29
CA GLU A 136 6.41 -13.49 59.64
C GLU A 136 4.93 -13.11 59.78
N ASN A 137 4.09 -14.13 59.97
CA ASN A 137 2.71 -14.00 60.43
C ASN A 137 2.70 -13.65 61.92
N SER A 138 1.96 -12.60 62.32
CA SER A 138 1.46 -12.49 63.69
C SER A 138 0.06 -11.87 63.67
N TYR A 139 -0.88 -12.59 64.30
CA TYR A 139 -2.28 -12.20 64.47
C TYR A 139 -2.43 -11.02 65.44
N GLY A 140 -3.35 -10.10 65.14
CA GLY A 140 -4.10 -9.37 66.16
C GLY A 140 -4.41 -7.90 65.84
N GLY A 141 -5.70 -7.54 65.86
CA GLY A 141 -6.15 -6.18 66.18
C GLY A 141 -7.00 -5.47 65.11
N LEU A 142 -8.32 -5.67 65.15
CA LEU A 142 -9.30 -4.74 64.61
C LEU A 142 -9.20 -3.41 65.36
N GLU A 143 -8.92 -2.30 64.67
CA GLU A 143 -9.59 -1.01 64.93
C GLU A 143 -9.72 -0.24 63.61
N SER A 144 -10.97 0.04 63.25
CA SER A 144 -11.39 0.84 62.11
C SER A 144 -11.14 2.33 62.38
N ASN A 145 -10.41 3.00 61.50
CA ASN A 145 -10.68 4.40 61.19
C ASN A 145 -10.51 4.61 59.69
N ALA A 146 -11.65 4.83 59.03
CA ALA A 146 -11.73 5.16 57.64
C ALA A 146 -11.26 6.61 57.44
N ASP A 147 -10.09 6.76 56.85
CA ASP A 147 -9.73 7.98 56.13
C ASP A 147 -9.05 7.56 54.82
N ALA A 148 -9.89 7.32 53.80
CA ALA A 148 -9.48 6.89 52.47
C ALA A 148 -8.89 8.10 51.73
N THR A 149 -7.60 8.33 51.93
CA THR A 149 -6.81 9.17 51.03
C THR A 149 -6.82 8.53 49.64
N ASN A 150 -7.36 9.26 48.66
CA ASN A 150 -7.40 8.91 47.24
C ASN A 150 -5.99 8.90 46.61
N SER A 151 -5.11 8.01 47.09
CA SER A 151 -3.85 7.70 46.42
C SER A 151 -4.02 6.36 45.71
N PRO A 152 -3.92 6.30 44.37
CA PRO A 152 -3.94 5.04 43.65
C PRO A 152 -2.88 4.11 44.24
N PRO A 153 -3.19 2.83 44.50
CA PRO A 153 -2.24 1.92 45.10
C PRO A 153 -0.91 1.92 44.34
N PHE A 154 0.21 2.04 45.06
CA PHE A 154 1.58 2.12 44.53
C PHE A 154 1.89 1.10 43.42
N TYR A 155 1.37 -0.13 43.53
CA TYR A 155 1.54 -1.17 42.52
C TYR A 155 0.87 -0.85 41.17
N LEU A 156 -0.21 -0.07 41.13
CA LEU A 156 -0.85 0.35 39.88
C LEU A 156 0.01 1.37 39.14
N GLU A 157 0.69 2.25 39.86
CA GLU A 157 1.60 3.23 39.25
C GLU A 157 2.84 2.53 38.69
N GLU A 158 3.37 1.54 39.40
CA GLU A 158 4.46 0.69 38.92
C GLU A 158 4.05 -0.12 37.67
N ILE A 159 2.83 -0.68 37.63
CA ILE A 159 2.30 -1.38 36.45
C ILE A 159 2.19 -0.43 35.26
N LYS A 160 1.68 0.80 35.46
CA LYS A 160 1.58 1.81 34.38
C LYS A 160 2.96 2.21 33.87
N ALA A 161 3.93 2.40 34.77
CA ALA A 161 5.31 2.71 34.39
C ALA A 161 5.96 1.57 33.59
N GLN A 162 5.71 0.32 33.98
CA GLN A 162 6.17 -0.86 33.26
C GLN A 162 5.52 -0.98 31.88
N GLN A 163 4.21 -0.75 31.77
CA GLN A 163 3.50 -0.74 30.48
C GLN A 163 4.04 0.36 29.54
N ALA A 164 4.26 1.57 30.05
CA ALA A 164 4.86 2.65 29.28
C ALA A 164 6.28 2.31 28.83
N HIS A 165 7.06 1.62 29.67
CA HIS A 165 8.40 1.16 29.31
C HIS A 165 8.37 0.07 28.22
N ILE A 166 7.47 -0.91 28.30
CA ILE A 166 7.27 -1.92 27.25
C ILE A 166 6.92 -1.24 25.93
N HIS A 167 6.01 -0.27 25.97
CA HIS A 167 5.62 0.48 24.78
C HIS A 167 6.81 1.22 24.13
N ARG A 168 7.67 1.86 24.95
CA ARG A 168 8.91 2.50 24.46
C ARG A 168 9.85 1.49 23.81
N LEU A 169 10.03 0.31 24.43
CA LEU A 169 10.87 -0.76 23.87
C LEU A 169 10.32 -1.28 22.55
N GLN A 170 9.01 -1.50 22.45
CA GLN A 170 8.35 -1.92 21.22
C GLN A 170 8.49 -0.87 20.11
N LYS A 171 8.38 0.42 20.43
CA LYS A 171 8.64 1.51 19.47
C LYS A 171 10.10 1.50 19.00
N SER A 172 11.05 1.42 19.93
CA SER A 172 12.48 1.39 19.60
C SER A 172 12.85 0.17 18.74
N LEU A 173 12.28 -1.00 19.03
CA LEU A 173 12.49 -2.22 18.23
C LEU A 173 11.96 -2.05 16.80
N ARG A 174 10.80 -1.42 16.64
CA ARG A 174 10.23 -1.11 15.31
C ARG A 174 11.12 -0.16 14.53
N GLU A 175 11.59 0.91 15.16
CA GLU A 175 12.52 1.88 14.55
C GLU A 175 13.85 1.20 14.15
N ALA A 176 14.40 0.35 15.03
CA ALA A 176 15.62 -0.40 14.74
C ALA A 176 15.43 -1.36 13.56
N ASN A 177 14.34 -2.12 13.54
CA ASN A 177 14.03 -3.04 12.44
C ASN A 177 13.83 -2.29 11.11
N HIS A 178 13.18 -1.12 11.14
CA HIS A 178 13.05 -0.27 9.95
C HIS A 178 14.42 0.21 9.46
N ARG A 179 15.31 0.68 10.35
CA ARG A 179 16.69 1.05 9.99
C ARG A 179 17.46 -0.12 9.38
N THR A 180 17.32 -1.32 9.93
CA THR A 180 17.96 -2.53 9.38
C THR A 180 17.45 -2.85 7.97
N ARG A 181 16.14 -2.75 7.73
CA ARG A 181 15.56 -2.94 6.39
C ARG A 181 16.07 -1.90 5.41
N LYS A 182 16.15 -0.63 5.81
CA LYS A 182 16.70 0.46 4.99
C LYS A 182 18.14 0.18 4.56
N LEU A 183 19.00 -0.20 5.51
CA LEU A 183 20.39 -0.56 5.22
C LEU A 183 20.50 -1.78 4.29
N ALA A 184 19.63 -2.77 4.46
CA ALA A 184 19.61 -3.94 3.57
C ALA A 184 19.23 -3.58 2.12
N LEU A 185 18.26 -2.68 1.95
CA LEU A 185 17.86 -2.17 0.63
C LEU A 185 18.96 -1.32 -0.01
N GLU A 186 19.62 -0.44 0.75
CA GLU A 186 20.77 0.34 0.27
C GLU A 186 21.91 -0.59 -0.18
N LEU A 187 22.20 -1.64 0.59
CA LEU A 187 23.22 -2.63 0.23
C LEU A 187 22.87 -3.39 -1.06
N HIS A 188 21.59 -3.74 -1.25
CA HIS A 188 21.12 -4.37 -2.48
C HIS A 188 21.22 -3.43 -3.70
N LYS A 189 20.82 -2.16 -3.55
CA LYS A 189 20.96 -1.13 -4.59
C LYS A 189 22.43 -0.95 -4.99
N GLU A 190 23.33 -0.92 -4.01
CA GLU A 190 24.77 -0.78 -4.24
C GLU A 190 25.38 -2.02 -4.92
N GLN A 191 24.94 -3.23 -4.57
CA GLN A 191 25.34 -4.46 -5.27
C GLN A 191 24.86 -4.50 -6.72
N LYS A 192 23.61 -4.10 -6.98
CA LYS A 192 23.04 -4.00 -8.32
C LYS A 192 23.81 -2.99 -9.18
N LYS A 193 24.12 -1.82 -8.62
CA LYS A 193 24.92 -0.80 -9.29
C LYS A 193 26.29 -1.31 -9.72
N ARG A 194 27.00 -2.05 -8.86
CA ARG A 194 28.28 -2.68 -9.22
C ARG A 194 28.14 -3.71 -10.34
N HIS A 195 27.08 -4.52 -10.31
CA HIS A 195 26.82 -5.50 -11.37
C HIS A 195 26.52 -4.84 -12.72
N ASP A 196 25.80 -3.72 -12.74
CA ASP A 196 25.48 -2.98 -13.96
C ASP A 196 26.69 -2.23 -14.52
N GLU A 197 27.60 -1.77 -13.66
CA GLU A 197 28.89 -1.15 -14.06
C GLU A 197 29.86 -2.18 -14.69
N ASP A 198 29.92 -3.40 -14.15
CA ASP A 198 30.74 -4.48 -14.71
C ASP A 198 30.21 -4.98 -16.08
N ASN A 199 28.89 -4.93 -16.30
CA ASN A 199 28.26 -5.36 -17.56
C ASN A 199 28.45 -4.34 -18.71
N ASN A 200 28.71 -3.07 -18.39
CA ASN A 200 28.93 -2.02 -19.40
C ASN A 200 30.36 -1.97 -19.96
N ASN A 201 31.29 -2.81 -19.48
CA ASN A 201 32.69 -2.81 -19.91
C ASN A 201 33.09 -3.99 -20.80
N CYS A 202 32.15 -4.78 -21.33
CA CYS A 202 32.46 -5.87 -22.26
C CYS A 202 31.53 -5.87 -23.48
N GLY A 203 31.98 -5.31 -24.60
CA GLY A 203 31.19 -5.29 -25.83
C GLY A 203 31.86 -4.68 -27.06
N ILE A 204 33.13 -4.97 -27.32
CA ILE A 204 33.70 -4.80 -28.67
C ILE A 204 33.74 -6.18 -29.35
N GLY A 205 32.98 -6.30 -30.45
CA GLY A 205 32.93 -7.44 -31.37
C GLY A 205 31.47 -7.84 -31.64
N GLY A 206 30.92 -7.88 -32.84
CA GLY A 206 31.41 -7.75 -34.20
C GLY A 206 30.39 -8.47 -35.12
N ALA A 207 30.13 -7.93 -36.32
CA ALA A 207 29.51 -8.59 -37.50
C ALA A 207 28.01 -9.03 -37.37
N VAL A 208 27.10 -9.01 -38.35
CA VAL A 208 27.09 -8.78 -39.81
C VAL A 208 25.64 -8.61 -40.31
N ASN A 209 25.48 -8.01 -41.49
CA ASN A 209 24.25 -7.69 -42.23
C ASN A 209 23.40 -8.90 -42.70
N SER A 210 22.08 -8.68 -42.92
CA SER A 210 21.37 -8.81 -44.22
C SER A 210 19.93 -9.32 -44.11
N GLY A 211 18.99 -8.73 -44.88
CA GLY A 211 17.76 -9.42 -45.29
C GLY A 211 16.50 -8.55 -45.46
N SER A 212 16.43 -7.78 -46.54
CA SER A 212 15.19 -7.15 -47.04
C SER A 212 14.34 -8.16 -47.81
N LEU A 213 13.02 -8.18 -47.61
CA LEU A 213 12.03 -8.67 -48.59
C LEU A 213 10.66 -8.03 -48.34
N ALA A 214 10.13 -7.42 -49.40
CA ALA A 214 8.86 -6.70 -49.45
C ALA A 214 7.75 -7.56 -50.07
N ASN A 215 6.50 -7.35 -49.61
CA ASN A 215 5.22 -7.39 -50.34
C ASN A 215 4.11 -7.36 -49.25
N GLY A 216 3.03 -6.59 -49.26
CA GLY A 216 2.32 -5.87 -50.31
C GLY A 216 0.84 -6.16 -50.12
N SER A 217 0.08 -5.27 -49.48
CA SER A 217 -1.41 -5.26 -49.53
C SER A 217 -1.93 -3.86 -49.23
N LYS A 218 -2.65 -3.32 -50.21
CA LYS A 218 -3.24 -1.97 -50.24
C LYS A 218 -4.51 -1.94 -49.38
N SER A 219 -4.56 -1.03 -48.41
CA SER A 219 -5.82 -0.52 -47.86
C SER A 219 -5.77 0.99 -47.93
N VAL A 220 -6.72 1.55 -48.69
CA VAL A 220 -6.94 2.99 -48.84
C VAL A 220 -7.80 3.42 -47.66
N LEU A 221 -7.19 4.05 -46.66
CA LEU A 221 -7.90 4.89 -45.70
C LEU A 221 -7.11 6.19 -45.53
N THR A 222 -7.83 7.28 -45.74
CA THR A 222 -7.47 8.70 -45.60
C THR A 222 -6.34 8.96 -44.61
N SER A 223 -5.14 9.21 -45.15
CA SER A 223 -3.95 9.58 -44.39
C SER A 223 -4.00 11.07 -44.03
N THR A 224 -4.35 11.39 -42.79
CA THR A 224 -3.71 12.52 -42.11
C THR A 224 -2.20 12.28 -42.12
N PRO A 225 -1.35 13.31 -42.28
CA PRO A 225 0.09 13.11 -42.29
C PRO A 225 0.52 12.63 -40.89
N LEU A 226 0.64 11.31 -40.72
CA LEU A 226 1.30 10.72 -39.58
C LEU A 226 2.71 11.29 -39.56
N THR A 227 2.98 12.10 -38.54
CA THR A 227 4.33 12.47 -38.15
C THR A 227 5.10 11.17 -37.98
N ARG A 228 6.00 10.89 -38.92
CA ARG A 228 6.85 9.70 -38.83
C ARG A 228 7.72 9.86 -37.59
N HIS A 229 7.53 8.96 -36.63
CA HIS A 229 8.43 8.89 -35.48
C HIS A 229 9.86 8.66 -35.98
N LYS A 230 10.82 9.41 -35.43
CA LYS A 230 12.24 9.28 -35.78
C LYS A 230 12.91 8.06 -35.15
N GLY A 231 12.25 7.40 -34.20
CA GLY A 231 12.76 6.25 -33.46
C GLY A 231 12.22 4.91 -33.96
N THR A 232 12.78 3.83 -33.41
CA THR A 232 12.34 2.46 -33.65
C THR A 232 11.26 2.08 -32.64
N TRP A 233 10.22 1.38 -33.08
CA TRP A 233 9.23 0.82 -32.16
C TRP A 233 9.84 -0.39 -31.44
N GLU A 234 10.05 -0.26 -30.14
CA GLU A 234 10.51 -1.37 -29.30
C GLU A 234 9.31 -1.99 -28.59
N MET A 235 9.02 -3.24 -28.92
CA MET A 235 7.91 -3.98 -28.33
C MET A 235 8.29 -4.50 -26.94
N HIS A 236 7.39 -4.31 -25.98
CA HIS A 236 7.51 -4.88 -24.64
C HIS A 236 7.77 -6.38 -24.72
N ARG A 237 8.57 -6.91 -23.78
CA ARG A 237 8.95 -8.34 -23.77
C ARG A 237 7.71 -9.24 -23.75
N ASP A 238 6.73 -8.95 -22.90
CA ASP A 238 5.51 -9.75 -22.80
C ASP A 238 4.70 -9.78 -24.11
N CYS A 239 4.75 -8.70 -24.89
CA CYS A 239 4.11 -8.65 -26.21
C CYS A 239 4.84 -9.54 -27.22
N ARG A 240 6.18 -9.65 -27.12
CA ARG A 240 6.97 -10.62 -27.91
C ARG A 240 6.63 -12.05 -27.48
N ASP A 241 6.69 -12.32 -26.19
CA ASP A 241 6.39 -13.64 -25.63
C ASP A 241 4.97 -14.10 -26.00
N PHE A 242 3.98 -13.19 -25.99
CA PHE A 242 2.62 -13.47 -26.45
C PHE A 242 2.52 -13.79 -27.95
N LEU A 243 3.32 -13.11 -28.78
CA LEU A 243 3.34 -13.36 -30.23
C LEU A 243 4.01 -14.69 -30.59
N ASP A 244 4.88 -15.21 -29.74
CA ASP A 244 5.53 -16.51 -29.92
C ASP A 244 4.64 -17.68 -29.47
N LEU A 245 3.51 -17.43 -28.82
CA LEU A 245 2.55 -18.48 -28.41
C LEU A 245 1.82 -19.11 -29.60
N ASP A 246 1.32 -20.33 -29.41
CA ASP A 246 0.44 -20.99 -30.38
C ASP A 246 -0.87 -20.22 -30.61
N ASP A 247 -1.41 -20.27 -31.83
CA ASP A 247 -2.62 -19.54 -32.21
C ASP A 247 -3.83 -19.93 -31.37
N HIS A 248 -3.98 -21.21 -31.02
CA HIS A 248 -5.03 -21.68 -30.14
C HIS A 248 -4.94 -21.04 -28.74
N LEU A 249 -3.73 -20.85 -28.22
CA LEU A 249 -3.51 -20.24 -26.91
C LEU A 249 -3.75 -18.72 -26.96
N LYS A 250 -3.30 -18.06 -28.04
CA LYS A 250 -3.58 -16.63 -28.29
C LYS A 250 -5.08 -16.38 -28.33
N ASP A 251 -5.85 -17.21 -29.02
CA ASP A 251 -7.30 -17.05 -29.13
C ASP A 251 -8.01 -17.28 -27.80
N ASN A 252 -7.55 -18.25 -27.00
CA ASN A 252 -8.08 -18.44 -25.65
C ASN A 252 -7.82 -17.22 -24.75
N LEU A 253 -6.58 -16.71 -24.76
CA LEU A 253 -6.21 -15.53 -23.98
C LEU A 253 -6.97 -14.28 -24.43
N ARG A 254 -7.22 -14.10 -25.74
CA ARG A 254 -8.05 -13.02 -26.28
C ARG A 254 -9.50 -13.14 -25.83
N LYS A 255 -10.08 -14.35 -25.87
CA LYS A 255 -11.45 -14.61 -25.39
C LYS A 255 -11.57 -14.30 -23.90
N GLU A 256 -10.63 -14.77 -23.09
CA GLU A 256 -10.65 -14.53 -21.65
C GLU A 256 -10.42 -13.05 -21.32
N LYS A 257 -9.52 -12.36 -22.04
CA LYS A 257 -9.38 -10.90 -21.96
C LYS A 257 -10.70 -10.20 -22.28
N GLN A 258 -11.37 -10.58 -23.37
CA GLN A 258 -12.65 -9.99 -23.77
C GLN A 258 -13.73 -10.22 -22.71
N LYS A 259 -13.78 -11.42 -22.13
CA LYS A 259 -14.71 -11.75 -21.05
C LYS A 259 -14.49 -10.86 -19.82
N ARG A 260 -13.24 -10.67 -19.41
CA ARG A 260 -12.90 -9.78 -18.28
C ARG A 260 -13.26 -8.32 -18.56
N LEU A 261 -13.02 -7.85 -19.78
CA LEU A 261 -13.40 -6.50 -20.19
C LEU A 261 -14.93 -6.30 -20.13
N GLU A 262 -15.70 -7.29 -20.60
CA GLU A 262 -17.17 -7.23 -20.53
C GLU A 262 -17.68 -7.26 -19.08
N GLU A 263 -17.07 -8.08 -18.22
CA GLU A 263 -17.40 -8.13 -16.80
C GLU A 263 -17.15 -6.79 -16.11
N VAL A 264 -15.96 -6.20 -16.31
CA VAL A 264 -15.62 -4.88 -15.75
C VAL A 264 -16.57 -3.81 -16.28
N ARG A 265 -16.83 -3.82 -17.60
CA ARG A 265 -17.79 -2.89 -18.22
C ARG A 265 -19.18 -3.01 -17.61
N SER A 266 -19.65 -4.24 -17.37
CA SER A 266 -20.93 -4.51 -16.74
C SER A 266 -20.98 -3.99 -15.29
N GLN A 267 -19.92 -4.22 -14.51
CA GLN A 267 -19.80 -3.71 -13.13
C GLN A 267 -19.81 -2.17 -13.08
N MET A 268 -19.23 -1.52 -14.10
CA MET A 268 -19.12 -0.06 -14.18
C MET A 268 -20.28 0.60 -14.93
N LYS A 269 -21.29 -0.16 -15.38
CA LYS A 269 -22.41 0.31 -16.22
C LYS A 269 -23.23 1.46 -15.61
N PHE A 270 -23.17 1.65 -14.30
CA PHE A 270 -23.86 2.75 -13.60
C PHE A 270 -23.13 4.10 -13.75
N ILE A 271 -21.85 4.08 -14.13
CA ILE A 271 -21.06 5.28 -14.42
C ILE A 271 -21.35 5.64 -15.88
N LEU A 272 -22.02 6.77 -16.08
CA LEU A 272 -22.42 7.22 -17.41
C LEU A 272 -21.27 7.96 -18.09
N ASP A 273 -21.07 7.71 -19.39
CA ASP A 273 -20.07 8.43 -20.19
C ASP A 273 -20.51 9.88 -20.47
N THR A 274 -21.82 10.15 -20.42
CA THR A 274 -22.43 11.47 -20.58
C THR A 274 -23.59 11.66 -19.59
N ASP A 275 -24.01 12.90 -19.38
CA ASP A 275 -25.18 13.22 -18.57
C ASP A 275 -26.51 13.00 -19.34
N ASP A 276 -26.47 12.50 -20.57
CA ASP A 276 -27.68 12.20 -21.34
C ASP A 276 -28.37 10.95 -20.80
N ILE A 277 -29.66 11.06 -20.44
CA ILE A 277 -30.47 9.96 -19.92
C ILE A 277 -30.54 8.74 -20.84
N LYS A 278 -30.35 8.92 -22.15
CA LYS A 278 -30.34 7.85 -23.15
C LYS A 278 -29.15 6.90 -22.99
N ASP A 279 -28.07 7.39 -22.39
CA ASP A 279 -26.84 6.64 -22.12
C ASP A 279 -26.89 6.00 -20.72
N SER A 280 -27.97 6.26 -19.97
CA SER A 280 -28.21 5.63 -18.67
C SER A 280 -28.58 4.16 -18.81
N TYR A 281 -28.17 3.37 -17.82
CA TYR A 281 -28.70 2.03 -17.68
C TYR A 281 -29.99 2.03 -16.86
N GLY A 282 -31.05 1.49 -17.44
CA GLY A 282 -32.32 1.33 -16.77
C GLY A 282 -33.22 0.36 -17.52
N LYS A 283 -34.47 0.28 -17.07
CA LYS A 283 -35.53 -0.45 -17.77
C LYS A 283 -36.81 0.37 -17.76
N TRP A 284 -37.58 0.29 -18.83
CA TRP A 284 -38.91 0.88 -18.88
C TRP A 284 -39.81 0.21 -17.86
N SER A 285 -40.47 0.99 -17.00
CA SER A 285 -41.35 0.44 -15.96
C SER A 285 -42.59 -0.26 -16.52
N CYS A 286 -43.01 0.07 -17.75
CA CYS A 286 -44.19 -0.48 -18.40
C CYS A 286 -43.94 -1.84 -19.09
N CYS A 287 -42.86 -2.00 -19.86
CA CYS A 287 -42.54 -3.23 -20.59
C CYS A 287 -41.31 -3.99 -20.10
N GLY A 288 -40.49 -3.39 -19.24
CA GLY A 288 -39.23 -3.98 -18.79
C GLY A 288 -38.09 -3.91 -19.81
N GLU A 289 -38.29 -3.26 -20.96
CA GLU A 289 -37.26 -3.10 -21.98
C GLU A 289 -36.07 -2.28 -21.45
N GLU A 290 -34.84 -2.75 -21.72
CA GLU A 290 -33.60 -2.16 -21.19
C GLU A 290 -32.97 -1.11 -22.12
N GLU A 291 -33.48 -0.96 -23.34
CA GLU A 291 -33.04 0.07 -24.28
C GLU A 291 -33.89 1.33 -24.13
N PHE A 292 -33.25 2.49 -23.92
CA PHE A 292 -33.94 3.78 -23.87
C PHE A 292 -34.72 4.08 -25.17
N THR A 293 -34.27 3.56 -26.31
CA THR A 293 -34.94 3.76 -27.61
C THR A 293 -35.96 2.68 -27.96
N ALA A 294 -36.32 1.80 -27.02
CA ALA A 294 -37.29 0.73 -27.26
C ALA A 294 -38.63 1.28 -27.75
N LYS A 295 -39.30 0.53 -28.64
CA LYS A 295 -40.66 0.87 -29.07
C LYS A 295 -41.58 0.79 -27.85
N GLY A 296 -42.30 1.87 -27.58
CA GLY A 296 -43.21 1.97 -26.44
C GLY A 296 -44.28 0.87 -26.42
N CYS A 297 -44.88 0.66 -25.25
CA CYS A 297 -46.03 -0.23 -25.11
C CYS A 297 -47.21 0.30 -25.91
N ALA A 298 -47.91 -0.59 -26.64
CA ALA A 298 -49.23 -0.31 -27.18
C ALA A 298 -50.29 -0.37 -26.08
#